data_AF-A0A2G2GHP3-F1
#
_entry.id   AF-A0A2G2GHP3-F1
#
_cell.length_a   1.000
_cell.length_b   1.000
_cell.length_c   1.000
_cell.angle_alpha   90.00
_cell.angle_beta   90.00
_cell.angle_gamma   90.00
#
_symmetry.space_group_name_H-M   'P 1'
#
loop_
_entity.id
_entity.type
_entity.pdbx_description
1 polymer ?
#
loop_
_entity_poly.entity_id
_entity_poly.type
_entity_poly.pdbx_seq_one_letter_code
_entity_poly.pdbx_strand_id
1 'polypeptide(L)' 'MDMAEQLATKAVRSTFNLTDKFQVSVQPHSATQANHVIWNAFLSQRDTIMGFHTTHYNLYTIDR' A
#
# COMPACT_ATOMS: atom_id res chain seq x y z
N MET A 1 16.23 -11.86 1.87
CA MET A 1 15.46 -11.24 0.78
C MET A 1 15.94 -11.88 -0.51
N ASP A 2 15.05 -12.52 -1.26
CA ASP A 2 15.42 -13.23 -2.51
C ASP A 2 15.90 -12.23 -3.58
N MET A 3 16.74 -12.68 -4.51
CA MET A 3 17.31 -11.87 -5.60
C MET A 3 16.20 -11.20 -6.44
N ALA A 4 15.09 -11.92 -6.68
CA ALA A 4 13.94 -11.40 -7.42
C ALA A 4 13.28 -10.21 -6.69
N GLU A 5 13.11 -10.32 -5.37
CA GLU A 5 12.53 -9.26 -4.54
C GLU A 5 13.44 -8.03 -4.48
N GLN A 6 14.76 -8.23 -4.39
CA GLN A 6 15.73 -7.14 -4.42
C GLN A 6 15.72 -6.41 -5.76
N LEU A 7 15.65 -7.14 -6.88
CA LEU A 7 15.59 -6.55 -8.22
C LEU A 7 14.29 -5.75 -8.42
N ALA A 8 13.15 -6.31 -8.03
CA ALA A 8 11.85 -5.62 -8.10
C ALA A 8 11.85 -4.34 -7.25
N THR A 9 12.39 -4.42 -6.03
CA THR A 9 12.51 -3.26 -5.14
C THR A 9 13.40 -2.17 -5.75
N LYS A 10 14.53 -2.55 -6.36
CA LYS A 10 15.43 -1.60 -7.03
C LYS A 10 14.73 -0.93 -8.21
N ALA A 11 13.98 -1.67 -9.01
CA ALA A 11 13.22 -1.13 -10.14
C ALA A 11 12.18 -0.11 -9.70
N VAL A 12 11.40 -0.40 -8.65
CA VAL A 12 10.41 0.54 -8.10
C VAL A 12 11.10 1.82 -7.61
N ARG A 13 12.22 1.69 -6.89
CA ARG A 13 12.98 2.85 -6.40
C ARG A 13 13.46 3.75 -7.54
N SER A 14 14.00 3.17 -8.61
CA SER A 14 14.43 3.94 -9.78
C SER A 14 13.26 4.60 -10.52
N THR A 15 12.14 3.88 -10.70
CA THR A 15 10.99 4.38 -11.45
C THR A 15 10.36 5.60 -10.79
N PHE A 16 10.31 5.64 -9.46
CA PHE A 16 9.72 6.74 -8.69
C PHE A 16 10.75 7.70 -8.09
N ASN A 17 12.03 7.59 -8.45
CA ASN A 17 13.13 8.40 -7.91
C ASN A 17 13.14 8.43 -6.36
N LEU A 18 12.92 7.28 -5.73
CA LEU A 18 12.80 7.18 -4.28
C LEU A 18 14.20 7.23 -3.63
N THR A 19 14.35 8.11 -2.66
CA THR A 19 15.53 8.14 -1.79
C THR A 19 15.52 7.00 -0.77
N ASP A 20 16.66 6.74 -0.13
CA ASP A 20 16.78 5.72 0.93
C ASP A 20 15.94 6.01 2.19
N LYS A 21 15.33 7.19 2.27
CA LYS A 21 14.38 7.54 3.34
C LYS A 21 13.05 6.80 3.23
N PHE A 22 12.74 6.22 2.07
CA PHE A 22 11.51 5.45 1.85
C PHE A 22 11.80 3.96 1.88
N GLN A 23 10.97 3.21 2.61
CA GLN A 23 10.90 1.76 2.52
C GLN A 23 9.86 1.35 1.47
N VAL A 24 10.12 0.25 0.79
CA VAL A 24 9.27 -0.24 -0.31
C VAL A 24 8.98 -1.72 -0.07
N SER A 25 7.71 -2.11 -0.24
CA SER A 25 7.29 -3.51 -0.26
C SER A 25 6.68 -3.83 -1.62
N VAL A 26 7.11 -4.95 -2.20
CA VAL A 26 6.61 -5.49 -3.48
C VAL A 26 5.76 -6.75 -3.28
N GLN A 27 5.45 -7.08 -2.03
CA GLN A 27 4.74 -8.30 -1.62
C GLN A 27 3.21 -8.25 -1.76
N PRO A 28 2.51 -7.08 -1.73
CA PRO A 28 1.07 -7.07 -1.95
C PRO A 28 0.71 -7.54 -3.37
N HIS A 29 -0.20 -8.51 -3.48
CA HIS A 29 -0.65 -9.10 -4.74
C HIS A 29 -1.72 -8.25 -5.47
N SER A 30 -2.30 -7.26 -4.79
CA SER A 30 -3.25 -6.31 -5.41
C SER A 30 -3.24 -4.96 -4.70
N ALA A 31 -3.73 -3.92 -5.38
CA ALA A 31 -3.87 -2.58 -4.79
C ALA A 31 -4.82 -2.58 -3.58
N THR A 32 -5.94 -3.31 -3.67
CA THR A 32 -6.86 -3.48 -2.54
C THR A 32 -6.15 -4.11 -1.34
N GLN A 33 -5.38 -5.17 -1.58
CA GLN A 33 -4.62 -5.82 -0.50
C GLN A 33 -3.57 -4.87 0.09
N ALA A 34 -2.86 -4.10 -0.74
CA ALA A 34 -1.88 -3.12 -0.27
C ALA A 34 -2.53 -2.10 0.68
N ASN A 35 -3.69 -1.56 0.32
CA ASN A 35 -4.44 -0.63 1.17
C ASN A 35 -4.86 -1.28 2.49
N HIS A 36 -5.38 -2.50 2.46
CA HIS A 36 -5.73 -3.24 3.68
C HIS A 36 -4.53 -3.50 4.59
N VAL A 37 -3.35 -3.80 4.03
CA VAL A 37 -2.11 -3.97 4.82
C VAL A 37 -1.76 -2.67 5.56
N ILE A 38 -1.83 -1.52 4.88
CA ILE A 38 -1.58 -0.22 5.50
C ILE A 38 -2.60 0.06 6.60
N TRP A 39 -3.88 -0.10 6.33
CA TRP A 39 -4.91 0.17 7.33
C TRP A 39 -4.77 -0.74 8.55
N ASN A 40 -4.50 -2.03 8.35
CA ASN A 40 -4.29 -2.96 9.45
C ASN A 40 -3.04 -2.66 10.27
N ALA A 41 -2.02 -2.01 9.68
CA ALA A 41 -0.79 -1.65 10.37
C ALA A 41 -0.92 -0.36 11.19
N PHE A 42 -1.76 0.59 10.75
CA PHE A 42 -1.82 1.93 11.35
C PHE A 42 -3.13 2.26 12.08
N LEU A 43 -4.21 1.53 11.81
CA LEU A 43 -5.55 1.85 12.30
C LEU A 43 -6.06 0.79 13.27
N SER A 44 -6.76 1.26 14.30
CA SER A 44 -7.53 0.44 15.22
C SER A 44 -8.93 0.18 14.70
N GLN A 45 -9.61 -0.81 15.28
CA GLN A 45 -11.01 -1.07 14.96
C GLN A 45 -11.84 0.20 15.22
N ARG A 46 -12.71 0.55 14.27
CA ARG A 46 -13.57 1.75 14.26
C ARG A 46 -12.87 3.09 14.03
N ASP A 47 -11.58 3.11 13.74
CA ASP A 47 -10.94 4.32 13.21
C ASP A 47 -11.58 4.68 11.85
N THR A 48 -11.78 5.98 11.64
CA THR A 48 -12.45 6.49 10.43
C THR A 48 -11.41 6.89 9.38
N ILE A 49 -11.63 6.48 8.13
CA ILE A 49 -10.82 6.86 6.98
C ILE A 49 -11.65 7.77 6.09
N MET A 50 -11.12 8.95 5.78
CA MET A 50 -11.70 9.81 4.76
C MET A 50 -11.02 9.53 3.42
N GLY A 51 -11.83 9.25 2.41
CA GLY A 51 -11.39 9.07 1.03
C GLY A 51 -12.17 9.98 0.09
N PHE A 52 -11.69 10.10 -1.15
CA PHE A 52 -12.41 10.83 -2.18
C PHE A 52 -13.75 10.16 -2.48
N HIS A 53 -14.87 10.90 -2.45
CA HIS A 53 -16.19 10.30 -2.67
C HIS A 53 -16.36 9.78 -4.09
N THR A 54 -16.90 8.58 -4.20
CA THR A 54 -16.72 7.75 -5.38
C THR A 54 -17.98 7.60 -6.20
N THR A 55 -18.74 8.67 -6.43
CA THR A 55 -19.86 8.62 -7.37
C THR A 55 -19.46 8.16 -8.78
N HIS A 56 -18.16 7.92 -9.03
CA HIS A 56 -17.68 7.11 -10.15
C HIS A 56 -16.77 5.88 -9.85
N TYR A 57 -16.08 5.68 -8.69
CA TYR A 57 -15.26 4.44 -8.42
C TYR A 57 -14.92 4.15 -6.93
N ASN A 58 -15.58 3.16 -6.31
CA ASN A 58 -15.60 2.68 -4.90
C ASN A 58 -14.46 3.00 -3.91
N LEU A 59 -14.82 3.37 -2.66
CA LEU A 59 -13.98 3.34 -1.46
C LEU A 59 -14.69 2.54 -0.35
N TYR A 60 -13.96 1.61 0.28
CA TYR A 60 -14.48 0.66 1.27
C TYR A 60 -14.24 1.13 2.70
N THR A 61 -15.26 1.00 3.55
CA THR A 61 -15.13 1.04 5.01
C THR A 61 -14.59 -0.30 5.50
N ILE A 62 -13.62 -0.28 6.42
CA ILE A 62 -13.09 -1.49 7.06
C ILE A 62 -14.06 -1.89 8.17
N ASP A 63 -14.86 -2.92 7.91
CA ASP A 63 -15.61 -3.61 8.96
C ASP A 63 -14.79 -4.83 9.42
N ARG A 64 -14.47 -4.88 10.71
CA ARG A 64 -13.78 -5.99 11.38
C ARG A 64 -14.69 -6.52 12.48
#